data_AF-A0A5S3QQ00-F1
#
_entry.id   AF-A0A5S3QQ00-F1
#
_cell.length_a   1.000
_cell.length_b   1.000
_cell.length_c   1.000
_cell.angle_alpha   90.00
_cell.angle_beta   90.00
_cell.angle_gamma   90.00
#
_symmetry.space_group_name_H-M   'P 1'
#
loop_
_entity.id
_entity.type
_entity.pdbx_description
1 polymer ?
#
loop_
_entity_poly.entity_id
_entity_poly.type
_entity_poly.pdbx_seq_one_letter_code
_entity_poly.pdbx_strand_id
1 'polypeptide(L)'
;GQKLATDQALIHGPKGRVVPQGGVGELYGGGDGLARGELNRPELTAERFVVNPNYLSSDQHSPSRLYRTGNLVLYIYARNL
;
A
#
# COMPACT_ATOMS: atom_id res chain seq x y z
N GLY A 1 -7.77 -12.54 10.31
CA GLY A 1 -7.23 -11.35 9.63
C GLY A 1 -7.96 -11.18 8.31
N GLN A 2 -8.45 -9.98 8.02
CA GLN A 2 -9.14 -9.70 6.76
C GLN A 2 -8.10 -9.70 5.64
N LYS A 3 -8.26 -10.58 4.64
CA LYS A 3 -7.38 -10.63 3.48
C LYS A 3 -7.59 -9.34 2.69
N LEU A 4 -6.58 -8.49 2.58
CA LEU A 4 -6.60 -7.38 1.65
C LEU A 4 -6.54 -7.99 0.24
N ALA A 5 -7.55 -7.72 -0.59
CA ALA A 5 -7.67 -8.24 -1.95
C ALA A 5 -6.78 -7.43 -2.92
N THR A 6 -5.51 -7.27 -2.57
CA THR A 6 -4.53 -6.49 -3.31
C THR A 6 -3.41 -7.42 -3.78
N ASP A 7 -3.02 -7.29 -5.05
CA ASP A 7 -1.94 -8.10 -5.61
C ASP A 7 -0.55 -7.52 -5.28
N GLN A 8 -0.51 -6.35 -4.63
CA GLN A 8 0.73 -5.66 -4.29
C GLN A 8 0.67 -5.03 -2.90
N ALA A 9 1.62 -5.41 -2.05
CA ALA A 9 1.81 -4.83 -0.73
C ALA A 9 3.07 -3.96 -0.72
N LEU A 10 2.94 -2.70 -0.29
CA LEU A 10 4.06 -1.78 -0.11
C LEU A 10 4.20 -1.40 1.36
N ILE A 11 5.43 -1.21 1.82
CA ILE A 11 5.72 -0.78 3.20
C ILE A 11 6.42 0.56 3.11
N HIS A 12 5.75 1.62 3.55
CA HIS A 12 6.29 2.98 3.51
C HIS A 12 6.62 3.49 4.91
N GLY A 13 7.77 4.15 5.02
CA GLY A 13 8.18 4.88 6.21
C GLY A 13 7.57 6.28 6.22
N PRO A 14 7.92 7.09 7.23
CA PRO A 14 7.53 8.49 7.27
C PRO A 14 7.89 9.20 5.95
N LYS A 15 6.95 10.00 5.42
CA LYS A 15 7.06 10.71 4.12
C LYS A 15 6.91 9.84 2.87
N GLY A 16 6.34 8.63 2.99
CA GLY A 16 5.95 7.83 1.81
C GLY A 16 7.13 7.22 1.06
N ARG A 17 8.26 6.99 1.73
CA ARG A 17 9.43 6.31 1.14
C ARG A 17 9.37 4.83 1.45
N VAL A 18 9.73 3.97 0.51
CA VAL A 18 9.86 2.53 0.75
C VAL A 18 10.85 2.26 1.88
N VAL A 19 10.46 1.39 2.80
CA VAL A 19 11.32 0.97 3.92
C VAL A 19 12.23 -0.18 3.47
N PRO A 20 13.53 -0.16 3.79
CA PRO A 20 14.41 -1.29 3.53
C PRO A 20 14.04 -2.50 4.38
N GLN A 21 14.55 -3.68 4.01
CA GLN A 21 14.38 -4.90 4.81
C GLN A 21 14.83 -4.69 6.26
N GLY A 22 14.06 -5.24 7.20
CA GLY A 22 14.26 -5.11 8.64
C GLY A 22 13.75 -3.79 9.23
N GLY A 23 13.27 -2.86 8.42
CA GLY A 23 12.66 -1.62 8.90
C GLY A 23 11.16 -1.76 9.19
N VAL A 24 10.67 -0.87 10.06
CA VAL A 24 9.24 -0.72 10.35
C VAL A 24 8.64 0.34 9.43
N GLY A 25 7.45 0.06 8.89
CA GLY A 25 6.68 1.02 8.09
C GLY A 25 5.19 0.73 8.14
N GLU A 26 4.41 1.63 7.58
CA GLU A 26 2.98 1.44 7.40
C GLU A 26 2.72 0.61 6.13
N LEU A 27 1.78 -0.35 6.23
CA LEU A 27 1.37 -1.22 5.14
C LEU A 27 0.36 -0.52 4.22
N TYR A 28 0.59 -0.62 2.92
CA TYR A 28 -0.28 -0.13 1.86
C TYR A 28 -0.62 -1.25 0.87
N GLY A 29 -1.84 -1.23 0.34
CA GLY A 29 -2.28 -2.10 -0.76
C GLY A 29 -2.39 -1.36 -2.09
N GLY A 30 -1.98 -1.98 -3.19
CA GLY A 30 -2.09 -1.44 -4.55
C GLY A 30 -2.58 -2.44 -5.60
N GLY A 31 -2.45 -2.09 -6.87
CA GLY A 31 -2.77 -2.98 -7.99
C GLY A 31 -4.26 -3.12 -8.31
N ASP A 32 -4.58 -4.10 -9.16
CA ASP A 32 -5.86 -4.17 -9.86
C ASP A 32 -7.06 -4.52 -8.95
N GLY A 33 -6.80 -5.19 -7.83
CA GLY A 33 -7.84 -5.50 -6.82
C GLY A 33 -8.24 -4.32 -5.92
N LEU A 34 -7.68 -3.13 -6.15
CA LEU A 34 -7.99 -1.94 -5.36
C LEU A 34 -9.42 -1.46 -5.62
N ALA A 35 -10.20 -1.28 -4.54
CA ALA A 35 -11.53 -0.71 -4.64
C ALA A 35 -11.50 0.74 -5.17
N ARG A 36 -12.61 1.19 -5.76
CA ARG A 36 -12.75 2.59 -6.20
C ARG A 36 -12.70 3.56 -5.01
N GLY A 37 -13.31 3.15 -3.89
CA GLY A 37 -13.40 3.91 -2.66
C GLY A 37 -14.38 3.26 -1.69
N GLU A 38 -14.64 3.95 -0.58
CA GLU A 38 -15.65 3.60 0.41
C GLU A 38 -17.01 4.10 -0.04
N LEU A 39 -17.98 3.19 -0.17
CA LEU A 39 -19.32 3.51 -0.68
C LEU A 39 -19.99 4.58 0.20
N ASN A 40 -20.46 5.67 -0.42
CA ASN A 40 -21.10 6.82 0.23
C ASN A 40 -20.22 7.51 1.29
N ARG A 41 -18.90 7.34 1.24
CA ARG A 41 -17.95 7.96 2.18
C ARG A 41 -16.77 8.59 1.43
N PRO A 42 -16.99 9.71 0.71
CA PRO A 42 -15.95 10.35 -0.10
C PRO A 42 -14.78 10.88 0.73
N GLU A 43 -15.03 11.38 1.94
CA GLU A 43 -13.98 11.87 2.85
C GLU A 43 -13.04 10.72 3.28
N LEU A 44 -13.60 9.60 3.71
CA LEU A 44 -12.84 8.40 4.07
C LEU A 44 -12.09 7.81 2.86
N THR A 45 -12.70 7.92 1.67
CA THR A 45 -12.04 7.53 0.42
C THR A 45 -10.81 8.40 0.16
N ALA A 46 -10.91 9.72 0.32
CA ALA A 46 -9.78 10.63 0.12
C ALA A 46 -8.67 10.42 1.15
N GLU A 47 -9.02 10.07 2.39
CA GLU A 47 -8.06 9.78 3.45
C GLU A 47 -7.32 8.45 3.23
N ARG A 48 -8.06 7.40 2.81
CA ARG A 48 -7.50 6.04 2.70
C ARG A 48 -6.91 5.72 1.34
N PHE A 49 -7.41 6.32 0.26
CA PHE A 49 -6.93 6.02 -1.09
C PHE A 49 -6.08 7.16 -1.63
N VAL A 50 -4.78 7.05 -1.39
CA VAL A 50 -3.80 8.10 -1.66
C VAL A 50 -3.07 7.89 -2.98
N VAL A 51 -2.48 8.95 -3.52
CA VAL A 51 -1.58 8.86 -4.69
C VAL A 51 -0.33 8.06 -4.31
N ASN A 52 0.12 7.16 -5.18
CA ASN A 52 1.38 6.47 -4.99
C ASN A 52 2.56 7.45 -5.25
N PRO A 53 3.36 7.83 -4.24
CA PRO A 53 4.50 8.72 -4.43
C PRO A 53 5.62 8.11 -5.26
N ASN A 54 5.63 6.78 -5.42
CA ASN A 54 6.60 6.02 -6.20
C ASN A 54 6.01 5.56 -7.55
N TYR A 55 4.91 6.16 -8.00
CA TYR A 55 4.31 5.83 -9.29
C TYR A 55 5.28 6.09 -10.45
N LEU A 56 5.48 5.07 -11.29
CA LEU A 56 6.24 5.17 -12.54
C LEU A 56 5.33 4.80 -13.71
N SER A 57 5.03 5.76 -14.59
CA SER A 57 4.17 5.51 -15.76
C SER A 57 4.76 4.55 -16.78
N SER A 58 6.08 4.36 -16.77
CA SER A 58 6.79 3.38 -17.59
C SER A 58 6.68 1.94 -17.07
N ASP A 59 6.26 1.76 -15.82
CA ASP A 59 6.09 0.44 -15.20
C ASP A 59 4.60 0.10 -15.09
N GLN A 60 4.16 -0.83 -15.93
CA GLN A 60 2.77 -1.29 -15.94
C GLN A 60 2.32 -1.93 -14.61
N HIS A 61 3.26 -2.38 -13.78
CA HIS A 61 2.97 -2.94 -12.48
C HIS A 61 3.03 -1.89 -11.37
N SER A 62 3.35 -0.63 -11.67
CA SER A 62 3.36 0.43 -10.65
C SER A 62 1.95 0.99 -10.45
N PRO A 63 1.30 0.78 -9.30
CA PRO A 63 -0.05 1.26 -9.08
C PRO A 63 -0.04 2.78 -8.92
N SER A 64 -0.99 3.48 -9.53
CA SER A 64 -1.09 4.93 -9.41
C SER A 64 -1.69 5.39 -8.07
N ARG A 65 -2.43 4.50 -7.40
CA ARG A 65 -3.09 4.73 -6.10
C ARG A 65 -2.78 3.61 -5.12
N LEU A 66 -2.79 3.94 -3.84
CA LEU A 66 -2.58 3.02 -2.72
C LEU A 66 -3.70 3.15 -1.70
N TYR A 67 -4.12 2.02 -1.13
CA TYR A 67 -4.94 1.98 0.07
C TYR A 67 -4.06 1.98 1.32
N ARG A 68 -4.23 3.00 2.16
CA ARG A 68 -3.61 3.15 3.47
C ARG A 68 -4.33 2.26 4.48
N THR A 69 -3.63 1.26 5.01
CA THR A 69 -4.25 0.30 5.95
C THR A 69 -4.31 0.81 7.39
N GLY A 70 -3.44 1.76 7.76
CA GLY A 70 -3.25 2.17 9.15
C GLY A 70 -2.45 1.17 10.00
N ASN A 71 -1.91 0.10 9.43
CA ASN A 71 -1.19 -0.93 10.17
C ASN A 71 0.33 -0.74 10.02
N LEU A 72 1.04 -0.71 11.15
CA LEU A 72 2.50 -0.79 11.17
C LEU A 72 2.93 -2.25 11.08
N VAL A 73 3.92 -2.51 10.24
CA VAL A 73 4.48 -3.84 9.99
C VAL A 73 6.00 -3.77 9.97
N LEU A 74 6.64 -4.88 10.32
CA LEU A 74 8.08 -5.08 10.16
C LEU A 74 8.32 -5.78 8.82
N TYR A 75 9.15 -5.18 7.95
CA TYR A 75 9.47 -5.79 6.66
C TYR A 75 10.49 -6.92 6.85
N ILE A 76 10.02 -8.16 6.91
CA ILE A 76 10.87 -9.36 7.01
C ILE A 76 10.77 -10.20 5.74
N TYR A 77 11.88 -10.81 5.34
CA TYR A 77 11.83 -11.95 4.42
C TYR A 77 11.38 -13.17 5.20
N ALA A 78 10.47 -13.98 4.64
CA ALA A 78 10.40 -15.38 5.05
C ALA A 78 11.73 -16.01 4.62
N ARG A 79 12.59 -16.40 5.58
CA ARG A 79 13.66 -17.35 5.24
C ARG A 79 12.95 -18.64 4.84
N ASN A 80 12.95 -18.95 3.55
CA ASN A 80 12.75 -20.33 3.12
C ASN A 80 13.98 -21.10 3.67
N LEU A 81 13.79 -21.77 4.80
CA LEU A 81 14.66 -22.87 5.24
C LEU A 81 14.20 -24.14 4.56
#